data_AF-A0A1F4A7J7-F1
#
_entry.id   AF-A0A1F4A7J7-F1
#
_cell.length_a   1.000
_cell.length_b   1.000
_cell.length_c   1.000
_cell.angle_alpha   90.00
_cell.angle_beta   90.00
_cell.angle_gamma   90.00
#
_symmetry.space_group_name_H-M   'P 1'
#
loop_
_entity.id
_entity.type
_entity.pdbx_description
1 polymer ?
#
loop_
_entity_poly.entity_id
_entity_poly.type
_entity_poly.pdbx_seq_one_letter_code
_entity_poly.pdbx_strand_id
1 'polypeptide(L)'
;MSVGDLDIIVELKQLDPNEEEKAELARFDQGKSGGYSAVPGNRLRREISKAGTQLATIARNQHPSMVVFYNNVFLRFHTDPYNVRVAMYGVEQVVVAVSSDPRIRTRYAGTKFGPKRKMTSQHNTTISAVGVLILNPPGDLQSPQLIVYHNIYARHPLSSEVLRPYGVPQFTLPEGSPNSSREWIEA
;
A
#
# COMPACT_ATOMS: atom_id res chain seq x y z
N MET A 1 14.27 -13.00 -6.76
CA MET A 1 15.33 -12.00 -6.98
C MET A 1 16.25 -12.10 -5.79
N SER A 2 17.56 -12.16 -6.01
CA SER A 2 18.53 -12.18 -4.90
C SER A 2 19.12 -10.78 -4.76
N VAL A 3 19.16 -10.27 -3.52
CA VAL A 3 19.78 -8.98 -3.18
C VAL A 3 20.81 -9.26 -2.10
N GLY A 4 22.10 -9.20 -2.45
CA GLY A 4 23.15 -9.84 -1.65
C GLY A 4 22.90 -11.34 -1.54
N ASP A 5 22.91 -11.87 -0.32
CA ASP A 5 22.63 -13.28 -0.01
C ASP A 5 21.14 -13.56 0.30
N LEU A 6 20.27 -12.55 0.19
CA LEU A 6 18.84 -12.70 0.50
C LEU A 6 18.00 -12.91 -0.75
N ASP A 7 17.31 -14.04 -0.80
CA ASP A 7 16.25 -14.28 -1.78
C ASP A 7 14.95 -13.58 -1.38
N ILE A 8 14.49 -12.70 -2.24
CA ILE A 8 13.20 -12.01 -2.15
C ILE A 8 12.31 -12.53 -3.29
N ILE A 9 11.13 -13.03 -2.94
CA ILE A 9 10.12 -13.41 -3.92
C ILE A 9 9.33 -12.17 -4.30
N VAL A 10 9.40 -11.76 -5.56
CA VAL A 10 8.78 -10.54 -6.04
C VAL A 10 7.70 -10.88 -7.07
N GLU A 11 6.52 -10.31 -6.89
CA GLU A 11 5.44 -10.36 -7.88
C GLU A 11 5.13 -8.95 -8.39
N LEU A 12 5.26 -8.74 -9.69
CA LEU A 12 4.92 -7.47 -10.34
C LEU A 12 3.45 -7.48 -10.77
N LYS A 13 2.72 -6.42 -10.39
CA LYS A 13 1.34 -6.16 -10.81
C LYS A 13 1.26 -4.83 -11.52
N GLN A 14 0.56 -4.80 -12.64
CA GLN A 14 0.25 -3.58 -13.37
C GLN A 14 -1.17 -3.12 -13.07
N LEU A 15 -1.36 -1.83 -12.84
CA LEU A 15 -2.67 -1.20 -12.78
C LEU A 15 -2.95 -0.51 -14.12
N ASP A 16 -3.81 -1.09 -14.93
CA ASP A 16 -4.22 -0.52 -16.22
C ASP A 16 -5.49 0.34 -16.11
N PRO A 17 -5.65 1.36 -16.97
CA PRO A 17 -6.88 2.15 -17.03
C PRO A 17 -8.11 1.25 -17.21
N ASN A 18 -9.12 1.43 -16.35
CA ASN A 18 -10.46 0.89 -16.55
C ASN A 18 -11.27 1.80 -17.49
N GLU A 19 -12.50 1.38 -17.85
CA GLU A 19 -13.32 2.13 -18.81
C GLU A 19 -13.67 3.55 -18.35
N GLU A 20 -13.85 3.77 -17.04
CA GLU A 20 -14.11 5.10 -16.48
C GLU A 20 -12.87 6.00 -16.55
N GLU A 21 -11.70 5.47 -16.22
CA GLU A 21 -10.41 6.16 -16.31
C GLU A 21 -10.05 6.49 -17.76
N LYS A 22 -10.35 5.58 -18.71
CA LYS A 22 -10.19 5.83 -20.16
C LYS A 22 -11.13 6.94 -20.64
N ALA A 23 -12.39 6.90 -20.22
CA ALA A 23 -13.36 7.92 -20.58
C ALA A 23 -12.95 9.31 -20.04
N GLU A 24 -12.42 9.37 -18.83
CA GLU A 24 -11.97 10.61 -18.23
C GLU A 24 -10.70 11.15 -18.89
N LEU A 25 -9.74 10.28 -19.22
CA LEU A 25 -8.57 10.64 -20.02
C LEU A 25 -8.98 11.24 -21.37
N ALA A 26 -9.94 10.62 -22.07
CA ALA A 26 -10.46 11.14 -23.33
C ALA A 26 -11.14 12.52 -23.19
N ARG A 27 -11.73 12.83 -22.03
CA ARG A 27 -12.26 14.18 -21.75
C ARG A 27 -11.14 15.19 -21.50
N PHE A 28 -10.11 14.80 -20.75
CA PHE A 28 -8.93 15.64 -20.52
C PHE A 28 -8.19 15.97 -21.81
N ASP A 29 -8.02 15.00 -22.70
CA ASP A 29 -7.41 15.20 -24.03
C ASP A 29 -8.22 16.17 -24.91
N GLN A 30 -9.52 16.33 -24.63
CA GLN A 30 -10.39 17.32 -25.27
C GLN A 30 -10.42 18.68 -24.55
N GLY A 31 -9.57 18.89 -23.54
CA GLY A 31 -9.51 20.12 -22.74
C GLY A 31 -10.68 20.30 -21.78
N LYS A 32 -11.44 19.24 -21.48
CA LYS A 32 -12.57 19.28 -20.53
C LYS A 32 -12.11 18.89 -19.14
N SER A 33 -12.60 19.60 -18.13
CA SER A 33 -12.44 19.18 -16.74
C SER A 33 -13.52 18.16 -16.36
N GLY A 34 -13.17 17.28 -15.44
CA GLY A 34 -14.05 16.26 -14.90
C GLY A 34 -13.68 15.89 -13.47
N GLY A 35 -14.55 15.14 -12.81
CA GLY A 35 -14.38 14.70 -11.44
C GLY A 35 -14.33 13.18 -11.41
N TYR A 36 -13.21 12.63 -10.95
CA TYR A 36 -13.05 11.20 -10.75
C TYR A 36 -13.20 10.86 -9.25
N SER A 37 -14.16 10.00 -8.93
CA SER A 37 -14.37 9.51 -7.56
C SER A 37 -13.90 8.07 -7.46
N ALA A 38 -13.03 7.77 -6.50
CA ALA A 38 -12.58 6.42 -6.23
C ALA A 38 -12.51 6.13 -4.75
N VAL A 39 -12.76 4.88 -4.40
CA VAL A 39 -12.60 4.38 -3.03
C VAL A 39 -11.11 4.20 -2.74
N PRO A 40 -10.54 4.91 -1.74
CA PRO A 40 -9.12 4.84 -1.45
C PRO A 40 -8.61 3.41 -1.22
N GLY A 41 -7.48 3.09 -1.82
CA GLY A 41 -6.81 1.79 -1.78
C GLY A 41 -7.55 0.64 -2.50
N ASN A 42 -8.72 0.86 -3.10
CA ASN A 42 -9.53 -0.24 -3.63
C ASN A 42 -8.84 -1.01 -4.78
N ARG A 43 -8.19 -0.29 -5.69
CA ARG A 43 -7.41 -0.90 -6.79
C ARG A 43 -6.30 -1.79 -6.26
N LEU A 44 -5.50 -1.27 -5.32
CA LEU A 44 -4.42 -2.00 -4.67
C LEU A 44 -4.93 -3.20 -3.89
N ARG A 45 -5.99 -3.06 -3.10
CA ARG A 45 -6.55 -4.15 -2.28
C ARG A 45 -6.86 -5.41 -3.08
N ARG A 46 -7.44 -5.24 -4.26
CA ARG A 46 -7.79 -6.35 -5.15
C ARG A 46 -6.54 -7.08 -5.60
N GLU A 47 -5.53 -6.35 -6.04
CA GLU A 47 -4.31 -6.93 -6.56
C GLU A 47 -3.40 -7.50 -5.45
N ILE A 48 -3.35 -6.86 -4.27
CA ILE A 48 -2.72 -7.43 -3.06
C ILE A 48 -3.34 -8.78 -2.71
N SER A 49 -4.67 -8.90 -2.75
CA SER A 49 -5.35 -10.17 -2.48
C SER A 49 -4.93 -11.27 -3.46
N LYS A 50 -4.83 -10.95 -4.76
CA LYS A 50 -4.39 -11.92 -5.78
C LYS A 50 -2.91 -12.30 -5.60
N ALA A 51 -2.05 -11.31 -5.38
CA ALA A 51 -0.62 -11.52 -5.17
C ALA A 51 -0.36 -12.32 -3.89
N GLY A 52 -1.10 -12.06 -2.81
CA GLY A 52 -0.95 -12.80 -1.55
C GLY A 52 -1.11 -14.30 -1.71
N THR A 53 -2.08 -14.76 -2.52
CA THR A 53 -2.28 -16.19 -2.81
C THR A 53 -1.12 -16.79 -3.61
N GLN A 54 -0.61 -16.06 -4.62
CA GLN A 54 0.50 -16.50 -5.46
C GLN A 54 1.81 -16.53 -4.66
N LEU A 55 2.12 -15.46 -3.94
CA LEU A 55 3.28 -15.35 -3.06
C LEU A 55 3.27 -16.39 -1.94
N ALA A 56 2.12 -16.70 -1.33
CA ALA A 56 2.02 -17.77 -0.32
C ALA A 56 2.42 -19.14 -0.89
N THR A 57 2.09 -19.40 -2.15
CA THR A 57 2.43 -20.64 -2.84
C THR A 57 3.91 -20.71 -3.18
N ILE A 58 4.48 -19.62 -3.70
CA ILE A 58 5.87 -19.57 -4.19
C ILE A 58 6.87 -19.43 -3.05
N ALA A 59 6.63 -18.49 -2.12
CA ALA A 59 7.55 -18.23 -1.02
C ALA A 59 7.58 -19.36 0.02
N ARG A 60 6.57 -20.25 0.01
CA ARG A 60 6.40 -21.38 0.95
C ARG A 60 6.57 -20.97 2.43
N ASN A 61 6.35 -19.70 2.75
CA ASN A 61 6.65 -19.09 4.04
C ASN A 61 8.11 -19.32 4.51
N GLN A 62 9.08 -19.18 3.62
CA GLN A 62 10.51 -19.30 3.94
C GLN A 62 11.29 -18.01 3.64
N HIS A 63 10.82 -17.24 2.66
CA HIS A 63 11.50 -16.04 2.18
C HIS A 63 10.63 -14.80 2.37
N PRO A 64 11.24 -13.62 2.60
CA PRO A 64 10.54 -12.36 2.44
C PRO A 64 9.94 -12.26 1.04
N SER A 65 8.74 -11.68 0.95
CA SER A 65 8.06 -11.50 -0.33
C SER A 65 7.54 -10.08 -0.50
N MET A 66 7.51 -9.61 -1.73
CA MET A 66 7.08 -8.25 -2.06
C MET A 66 6.17 -8.28 -3.28
N VAL A 67 5.06 -7.55 -3.19
CA VAL A 67 4.25 -7.22 -4.37
C VAL A 67 4.65 -5.82 -4.84
N VAL A 68 5.02 -5.67 -6.09
CA VAL A 68 5.40 -4.39 -6.70
C VAL A 68 4.29 -3.94 -7.64
N PHE A 69 3.81 -2.71 -7.49
CA PHE A 69 2.80 -2.11 -8.34
C PHE A 69 3.42 -1.14 -9.33
N TYR A 70 3.23 -1.42 -10.62
CA TYR A 70 3.42 -0.44 -11.68
C TYR A 70 2.07 0.23 -11.99
N ASN A 71 1.99 1.54 -11.79
CA ASN A 71 0.78 2.31 -12.11
C ASN A 71 0.84 2.81 -13.55
N ASN A 72 0.07 2.17 -14.43
CA ASN A 72 -0.10 2.56 -15.84
C ASN A 72 -1.35 3.42 -16.06
N VAL A 73 -1.97 3.94 -14.99
CA VAL A 73 -3.10 4.87 -15.06
C VAL A 73 -2.56 6.31 -15.09
N PHE A 74 -3.17 7.19 -15.90
CA PHE A 74 -2.80 8.60 -15.97
C PHE A 74 -2.85 9.31 -14.60
N LEU A 75 -3.77 8.87 -13.73
CA LEU A 75 -3.89 9.32 -12.36
C LEU A 75 -2.97 8.52 -11.44
N ARG A 76 -1.94 9.17 -10.92
CA ARG A 76 -0.97 8.57 -9.99
C ARG A 76 -1.53 8.30 -8.58
N PHE A 77 -2.72 8.80 -8.25
CA PHE A 77 -3.27 8.72 -6.89
C PHE A 77 -3.48 7.26 -6.40
N HIS A 78 -3.73 6.30 -7.30
CA HIS A 78 -3.96 4.90 -6.89
C HIS A 78 -2.78 4.27 -6.14
N THR A 79 -1.57 4.79 -6.35
CA THR A 79 -0.32 4.32 -5.76
C THR A 79 0.33 5.37 -4.87
N ASP A 80 -0.38 6.44 -4.50
CA ASP A 80 0.14 7.41 -3.54
C ASP A 80 0.30 6.78 -2.13
N PRO A 81 1.12 7.36 -1.25
CA PRO A 81 1.38 6.79 0.08
C PRO A 81 0.11 6.54 0.90
N TYR A 82 -0.90 7.43 0.77
CA TYR A 82 -2.17 7.29 1.48
C TYR A 82 -2.95 6.06 0.99
N ASN A 83 -3.07 5.88 -0.31
CA ASN A 83 -3.76 4.75 -0.94
C ASN A 83 -3.06 3.42 -0.62
N VAL A 84 -1.72 3.40 -0.60
CA VAL A 84 -0.95 2.23 -0.15
C VAL A 84 -1.25 1.90 1.31
N ARG A 85 -1.19 2.88 2.21
CA ARG A 85 -1.52 2.70 3.64
C ARG A 85 -2.93 2.16 3.84
N VAL A 86 -3.89 2.78 3.16
CA VAL A 86 -5.31 2.42 3.26
C VAL A 86 -5.60 1.05 2.66
N ALA A 87 -4.85 0.63 1.64
CA ALA A 87 -4.95 -0.72 1.09
C ALA A 87 -4.39 -1.77 2.06
N MET A 88 -3.22 -1.51 2.64
CA MET A 88 -2.56 -2.41 3.60
C MET A 88 -3.34 -2.49 4.90
N TYR A 89 -3.61 -1.35 5.54
CA TYR A 89 -4.08 -1.27 6.92
C TYR A 89 -5.52 -0.79 7.09
N GLY A 90 -6.19 -0.33 6.04
CA GLY A 90 -7.57 0.15 6.11
C GLY A 90 -7.67 1.66 6.32
N VAL A 91 -8.88 2.19 6.17
CA VAL A 91 -9.16 3.62 6.35
C VAL A 91 -9.16 3.96 7.84
N GLU A 92 -8.60 5.10 8.22
CA GLU A 92 -8.67 5.61 9.58
C GLU A 92 -10.11 5.78 10.08
N GLN A 93 -10.38 5.35 11.32
CA GLN A 93 -11.65 5.52 12.00
C GLN A 93 -11.44 6.23 13.33
N VAL A 94 -12.27 7.23 13.60
CA VAL A 94 -12.37 7.85 14.92
C VAL A 94 -13.17 6.94 15.84
N VAL A 95 -12.62 6.66 17.02
CA VAL A 95 -13.30 5.93 18.09
C VAL A 95 -13.87 6.93 19.07
N VAL A 96 -15.19 6.86 19.29
CA VAL A 96 -15.89 7.66 20.30
C VAL A 96 -16.36 6.74 21.43
N ALA A 97 -16.12 7.16 22.67
CA ALA A 97 -16.67 6.51 23.85
C ALA A 97 -18.00 7.15 24.20
N VAL A 98 -19.07 6.33 24.13
CA VAL A 98 -20.43 6.71 24.51
C VAL A 98 -20.76 6.05 25.84
N SER A 99 -21.18 6.84 26.82
CA SER A 99 -21.63 6.33 28.11
C SER A 99 -23.09 5.92 28.05
N SER A 100 -23.48 4.90 28.83
CA SER A 100 -24.89 4.57 29.04
C SER A 100 -25.61 5.57 29.95
N ASP A 101 -24.88 6.38 30.73
CA ASP A 101 -25.43 7.51 31.46
C ASP A 101 -25.52 8.74 30.53
N PRO A 102 -26.74 9.23 30.21
CA PRO A 102 -26.92 10.36 29.29
C PRO A 102 -26.36 11.68 29.81
N ARG A 103 -25.96 11.76 31.09
CA ARG A 103 -25.28 12.93 31.67
C ARG A 103 -23.79 12.97 31.34
N ILE A 104 -23.20 11.83 30.98
CA ILE A 104 -21.80 11.73 30.61
C ILE A 104 -21.70 11.95 29.10
N ARG A 105 -21.04 13.06 28.71
CA ARG A 105 -20.87 13.41 27.29
C ARG A 105 -20.02 12.37 26.55
N THR A 106 -20.40 12.11 25.31
CA THR A 106 -19.57 11.38 24.36
C THR A 106 -18.20 12.03 24.25
N ARG A 107 -17.14 11.24 24.34
CA ARG A 107 -15.76 11.73 24.26
C ARG A 107 -14.98 11.01 23.18
N TYR A 108 -14.01 11.70 22.61
CA TYR A 108 -13.00 11.10 21.75
C TYR A 108 -12.20 10.05 22.54
N ALA A 109 -12.01 8.88 21.95
CA ALA A 109 -11.33 7.74 22.56
C ALA A 109 -10.10 7.26 21.76
N GLY A 110 -9.77 7.94 20.66
CA GLY A 110 -8.62 7.62 19.81
C GLY A 110 -9.02 7.41 18.35
N THR A 111 -8.06 6.98 17.55
CA THR A 111 -8.26 6.58 16.15
C THR A 111 -7.83 5.12 15.98
N LYS A 112 -8.32 4.43 14.97
CA LYS A 112 -7.84 3.08 14.65
C LYS A 112 -7.89 2.85 13.17
N PHE A 113 -7.18 1.82 12.73
CA PHE A 113 -7.36 1.27 11.40
C PHE A 113 -8.72 0.58 11.28
N GLY A 114 -9.49 1.02 10.29
CA GLY A 114 -10.83 0.53 9.99
C GLY A 114 -10.87 -0.76 9.17
N PRO A 115 -12.05 -1.11 8.63
CA PRO A 115 -12.26 -2.33 7.88
C PRO A 115 -11.55 -2.31 6.51
N LYS A 116 -11.62 -3.45 5.81
CA LYS A 116 -11.04 -3.67 4.46
C LYS A 116 -9.51 -3.60 4.38
N ARG A 117 -8.82 -3.69 5.52
CA ARG A 117 -7.37 -3.90 5.57
C ARG A 117 -6.98 -5.23 4.93
N LYS A 118 -5.86 -5.23 4.21
CA LYS A 118 -5.32 -6.45 3.59
C LYS A 118 -4.22 -7.08 4.39
N MET A 119 -3.68 -6.40 5.37
CA MET A 119 -2.62 -6.91 6.22
C MET A 119 -3.07 -6.79 7.68
N THR A 120 -3.02 -7.90 8.39
CA THR A 120 -3.24 -7.99 9.83
C THR A 120 -2.26 -8.98 10.42
N SER A 121 -2.14 -9.03 11.75
CA SER A 121 -1.36 -10.07 12.43
C SER A 121 -1.80 -11.51 12.11
N GLN A 122 -2.99 -11.70 11.52
CA GLN A 122 -3.55 -13.01 11.20
C GLN A 122 -3.75 -13.25 9.69
N HIS A 123 -3.67 -12.22 8.86
CA HIS A 123 -3.95 -12.31 7.41
C HIS A 123 -2.89 -11.62 6.56
N ASN A 124 -2.52 -12.26 5.45
CA ASN A 124 -1.47 -11.83 4.51
C ASN A 124 -0.14 -11.46 5.19
N THR A 125 0.27 -12.27 6.16
CA THR A 125 1.58 -12.15 6.81
C THR A 125 2.72 -12.66 5.92
N THR A 126 2.43 -13.32 4.81
CA THR A 126 3.43 -13.73 3.81
C THR A 126 4.07 -12.53 3.10
N ILE A 127 3.30 -11.47 2.83
CA ILE A 127 3.80 -10.28 2.14
C ILE A 127 4.59 -9.45 3.14
N SER A 128 5.88 -9.25 2.87
CA SER A 128 6.81 -8.47 3.67
C SER A 128 6.73 -6.98 3.38
N ALA A 129 6.50 -6.62 2.12
CA ALA A 129 6.39 -5.23 1.72
C ALA A 129 5.52 -5.05 0.45
N VAL A 130 5.07 -3.83 0.24
CA VAL A 130 4.46 -3.35 -1.00
C VAL A 130 5.40 -2.37 -1.67
N GLY A 131 5.82 -2.64 -2.90
CA GLY A 131 6.58 -1.72 -3.73
C GLY A 131 5.68 -0.92 -4.66
N VAL A 132 6.05 0.32 -4.93
CA VAL A 132 5.49 1.17 -6.00
C VAL A 132 6.61 1.49 -6.98
N LEU A 133 6.45 1.03 -8.22
CA LEU A 133 7.37 1.30 -9.32
C LEU A 133 6.86 2.49 -10.12
N ILE A 134 7.65 3.56 -10.13
CA ILE A 134 7.42 4.78 -10.88
C ILE A 134 8.34 4.74 -12.11
N LEU A 135 7.73 4.70 -13.29
CA LEU A 135 8.45 4.90 -14.55
C LEU A 135 8.41 6.39 -14.91
N ASN A 136 9.53 6.89 -15.37
CA ASN A 136 9.60 8.25 -15.88
C ASN A 136 8.98 8.34 -17.28
N PRO A 137 8.50 9.51 -17.71
CA PRO A 137 7.98 9.70 -19.06
C PRO A 137 9.04 9.36 -20.11
N PRO A 138 8.63 8.96 -21.32
CA PRO A 138 9.56 8.81 -22.44
C PRO A 138 10.38 10.09 -22.66
N GLY A 139 11.71 9.96 -22.69
CA GLY A 139 12.65 11.09 -22.86
C GLY A 139 13.26 11.61 -21.56
N ASP A 140 12.77 11.18 -20.40
CA ASP A 140 13.46 11.39 -19.13
C ASP A 140 14.53 10.30 -18.94
N LEU A 141 15.78 10.74 -18.75
CA LEU A 141 16.94 9.85 -18.59
C LEU A 141 17.07 9.29 -17.17
N GLN A 142 16.20 9.69 -16.24
CA GLN A 142 16.20 9.12 -14.89
C GLN A 142 15.76 7.65 -14.92
N SER A 143 16.45 6.82 -14.14
CA SER A 143 16.09 5.42 -13.94
C SER A 143 14.71 5.29 -13.29
N PRO A 144 13.98 4.17 -13.55
CA PRO A 144 12.80 3.80 -12.78
C PRO A 144 13.04 3.90 -11.27
N GLN A 145 12.08 4.46 -10.54
CA GLN A 145 12.17 4.58 -9.09
C GLN A 145 11.26 3.55 -8.41
N LEU A 146 11.81 2.80 -7.46
CA LEU A 146 11.05 1.91 -6.59
C LEU A 146 10.92 2.58 -5.22
N ILE A 147 9.70 2.64 -4.67
CA ILE A 147 9.43 3.04 -3.29
C ILE A 147 8.83 1.83 -2.56
N VAL A 148 9.29 1.53 -1.34
CA VAL A 148 8.86 0.34 -0.60
C VAL A 148 8.16 0.70 0.70
N TYR A 149 7.03 0.05 0.96
CA TYR A 149 6.20 0.20 2.16
C TYR A 149 6.15 -1.13 2.92
N HIS A 150 6.73 -1.16 4.12
CA HIS A 150 6.90 -2.37 4.91
C HIS A 150 5.58 -2.80 5.59
N ASN A 151 5.32 -4.11 5.57
CA ASN A 151 4.23 -4.72 6.31
C ASN A 151 4.68 -5.03 7.73
N ILE A 152 4.16 -4.32 8.72
CA ILE A 152 4.47 -4.55 10.15
C ILE A 152 3.98 -5.89 10.68
N TYR A 153 3.11 -6.58 9.93
CA TYR A 153 2.58 -7.91 10.27
C TYR A 153 3.26 -9.03 9.47
N ALA A 154 4.34 -8.73 8.75
CA ALA A 154 5.07 -9.73 7.98
C ALA A 154 5.63 -10.84 8.89
N ARG A 155 5.43 -12.10 8.50
CA ARG A 155 6.03 -13.26 9.15
C ARG A 155 7.54 -13.32 8.90
N HIS A 156 7.96 -12.95 7.69
CA HIS A 156 9.36 -12.81 7.30
C HIS A 156 9.59 -11.36 6.88
N PRO A 157 9.82 -10.42 7.82
CA PRO A 157 10.02 -9.02 7.49
C PRO A 157 11.19 -8.84 6.52
N LEU A 158 11.04 -7.91 5.56
CA LEU A 158 12.15 -7.49 4.71
C LEU A 158 12.91 -6.40 5.46
N SER A 159 14.17 -6.66 5.82
CA SER A 159 15.00 -5.65 6.49
C SER A 159 15.25 -4.47 5.56
N SER A 160 15.11 -3.23 6.07
CA SER A 160 15.37 -2.02 5.31
C SER A 160 16.83 -1.90 4.88
N GLU A 161 17.76 -2.49 5.63
CA GLU A 161 19.19 -2.54 5.31
C GLU A 161 19.48 -3.25 3.99
N VAL A 162 18.60 -4.15 3.53
CA VAL A 162 18.81 -4.90 2.29
C VAL A 162 18.70 -3.99 1.06
N LEU A 163 17.77 -3.03 1.08
CA LEU A 163 17.51 -2.14 -0.05
C LEU A 163 18.16 -0.77 0.09
N ARG A 164 18.61 -0.40 1.31
CA ARG A 164 19.25 0.89 1.59
C ARG A 164 20.48 1.18 0.73
N PRO A 165 21.40 0.22 0.45
CA PRO A 165 22.55 0.46 -0.42
C PRO A 165 22.20 0.86 -1.85
N TYR A 166 20.98 0.54 -2.28
CA TYR A 166 20.47 0.84 -3.62
C TYR A 166 19.70 2.17 -3.69
N GLY A 167 19.66 2.93 -2.59
CA GLY A 167 18.98 4.23 -2.53
C GLY A 167 17.47 4.14 -2.70
N VAL A 168 16.87 2.97 -2.46
CA VAL A 168 15.42 2.77 -2.51
C VAL A 168 14.78 3.48 -1.32
N PRO A 169 13.85 4.45 -1.51
CA PRO A 169 13.10 5.02 -0.40
C PRO A 169 12.20 3.96 0.25
N GLN A 170 12.24 3.90 1.57
CA GLN A 170 11.54 2.87 2.34
C GLN A 170 10.76 3.49 3.49
N PHE A 171 9.54 2.99 3.70
CA PHE A 171 8.64 3.50 4.72
C PHE A 171 8.05 2.37 5.55
N THR A 172 7.82 2.62 6.83
CA THR A 172 7.15 1.71 7.75
C THR A 172 6.15 2.48 8.62
N LEU A 173 5.30 1.76 9.34
CA LEU A 173 4.50 2.37 10.41
C LEU A 173 5.28 2.27 11.72
N PRO A 174 5.35 3.35 12.54
CA PRO A 174 5.99 3.29 13.85
C PRO A 174 5.33 2.23 14.74
N GLU A 175 6.06 1.72 15.72
CA GLU A 175 5.43 0.94 16.79
C GLU A 175 4.33 1.78 17.48
N GLY A 176 3.21 1.15 17.82
CA GLY A 176 2.08 1.88 18.36
C GLY A 176 0.99 0.98 18.90
N SER A 177 0.07 1.59 19.65
CA SER A 177 -1.06 0.85 20.21
C SER A 177 -2.03 0.39 19.12
N PRO A 178 -2.80 -0.70 19.34
CA PRO A 178 -3.86 -1.13 18.41
C PRO A 178 -4.92 -0.06 18.13
N ASN A 179 -4.99 0.97 18.97
CA ASN A 179 -5.92 2.10 18.92
C ASN A 179 -5.23 3.40 18.49
N SER A 180 -4.29 3.31 17.54
CA SER A 180 -3.87 4.48 16.76
C SER A 180 -3.80 4.15 15.26
N SER A 181 -4.40 5.02 14.45
CA SER A 181 -3.93 5.20 13.09
C SER A 181 -2.50 5.76 13.14
N ARG A 182 -1.69 5.38 12.15
CA ARG A 182 -0.27 5.74 12.10
C ARG A 182 0.08 6.20 10.70
N GLU A 183 0.93 7.20 10.59
CA GLU A 183 1.47 7.67 9.31
C GLU A 183 2.75 6.91 8.94
N TRP A 184 3.08 6.96 7.66
CA TRP A 184 4.36 6.45 7.18
C TRP A 184 5.52 7.26 7.75
N ILE A 185 6.56 6.56 8.20
CA ILE A 185 7.87 7.13 8.55
C ILE A 185 8.94 6.44 7.73
N GLU A 186 10.08 7.10 7.52
CA GLU A 186 11.24 6.49 6.86
C GLU A 186 11.83 5.35 7.71
N ALA A 187 12.30 4.28 7.06
CA ALA A 187 12.69 3.01 7.67
C ALA A 187 14.20 2.68 7.63
#